data_AF-A0A7V9NHB5-F1
#
_entry.id   AF-A0A7V9NHB5-F1
#
_cell.length_a   1.000
_cell.length_b   1.000
_cell.length_c   1.000
_cell.angle_alpha   90.00
_cell.angle_beta   90.00
_cell.angle_gamma   90.00
#
_symmetry.space_group_name_H-M   'P 1'
#
loop_
_entity.id
_entity.type
_entity.pdbx_description
1 polymer ?
#
loop_
_entity_poly.entity_id
_entity_poly.type
_entity_poly.pdbx_seq_one_letter_code
_entity_poly.pdbx_strand_id
1 'polypeptide(L)'
;MPPRVFLLSPANCSGPRAQMLFSERARFDLAMRLRSRTGVALGEAFSFISGLYFRGKLAYALEFARPPEPDLPLTASGALVITPTAGLRAAETAVTLEALHAFAGVDIAADDPRYRTPLRASAAALAEEVGTECEVVLLGSVASAKYVDVLLEVFDERLLFPRDFVGRGDMSRGGLLLRCVRAGEELIYEPVKGAVRHGRRPPKLVPIKGIMRDVKRRS
;
A
#
# COMPACT_ATOMS: atom_id res chain seq x y z
N MET A 1 -0.44 22.38 -7.57
CA MET A 1 -0.81 20.99 -7.90
C MET A 1 -1.96 20.60 -6.97
N PRO A 2 -2.93 19.79 -7.40
CA PRO A 2 -4.04 19.40 -6.55
C PRO A 2 -3.55 18.60 -5.32
N PRO A 3 -4.26 18.69 -4.17
CA PRO A 3 -4.05 17.80 -3.05
C PRO A 3 -4.17 16.35 -3.48
N ARG A 4 -3.39 15.48 -2.85
CA ARG A 4 -3.32 14.06 -3.21
C ARG A 4 -2.99 13.19 -2.02
N VAL A 5 -3.75 12.10 -1.91
CA VAL A 5 -3.50 11.01 -0.97
C VAL A 5 -3.36 9.69 -1.72
N PHE A 6 -2.66 8.75 -1.11
CA PHE A 6 -2.39 7.43 -1.69
C PHE A 6 -3.03 6.33 -0.86
N LEU A 7 -3.72 5.40 -1.53
CA LEU A 7 -4.22 4.16 -0.96
C LEU A 7 -3.28 3.02 -1.31
N LEU A 8 -2.64 2.42 -0.33
CA LEU A 8 -1.69 1.33 -0.49
C LEU A 8 -2.42 0.01 -0.30
N SER A 9 -2.38 -0.86 -1.33
CA SER A 9 -3.00 -2.18 -1.21
C SER A 9 -2.39 -2.99 -0.05
N PRO A 10 -3.12 -3.92 0.56
CA PRO A 10 -2.63 -4.68 1.71
C PRO A 10 -1.43 -5.58 1.37
N ALA A 11 -0.71 -6.01 2.40
CA ALA A 11 0.23 -7.13 2.35
C ALA A 11 -0.44 -8.43 2.82
N ASN A 12 -0.02 -9.57 2.25
CA ASN A 12 -0.53 -10.87 2.69
C ASN A 12 0.11 -11.29 4.03
N CYS A 13 -0.68 -11.24 5.11
CA CYS A 13 -0.25 -11.59 6.46
C CYS A 13 -0.27 -13.10 6.77
N SER A 14 -0.69 -13.96 5.84
CA SER A 14 -0.62 -15.43 6.00
C SER A 14 0.65 -16.06 5.40
N GLY A 15 1.49 -15.26 4.74
CA GLY A 15 2.67 -15.76 4.03
C GLY A 15 3.91 -16.02 4.91
N PRO A 16 4.97 -16.65 4.35
CA PRO A 16 6.16 -17.05 5.11
C PRO A 16 6.87 -15.90 5.83
N ARG A 17 6.91 -14.70 5.23
CA ARG A 17 7.53 -13.53 5.89
C ARG A 17 6.72 -13.03 7.09
N ALA A 18 5.39 -13.15 7.05
CA ALA A 18 4.58 -12.85 8.21
C ALA A 18 4.83 -13.86 9.34
N GLN A 19 4.91 -15.16 9.01
CA GLN A 19 5.28 -16.20 9.98
C GLN A 19 6.65 -15.95 10.62
N MET A 20 7.64 -15.52 9.83
CA MET A 20 8.96 -15.12 10.35
C MET A 20 8.87 -13.95 11.33
N LEU A 21 8.05 -12.94 11.00
CA LEU A 21 7.85 -11.76 11.85
C LEU A 21 7.11 -12.11 13.15
N PHE A 22 6.12 -13.00 13.07
CA PHE A 22 5.28 -13.39 14.21
C PHE A 22 5.96 -14.39 15.14
N SER A 23 7.03 -15.05 14.69
CA SER A 23 7.74 -16.04 15.48
C SER A 23 8.27 -15.46 16.80
N GLU A 24 7.92 -16.10 17.91
CA GLU A 24 8.49 -15.79 19.23
C GLU A 24 10.01 -15.96 19.29
N ARG A 25 10.58 -16.75 18.36
CA ARG A 25 12.02 -16.98 18.25
C ARG A 25 12.74 -15.88 17.47
N ALA A 26 12.02 -15.01 16.74
CA ALA A 26 12.64 -13.92 15.99
C ALA A 26 13.27 -12.89 16.94
N ARG A 27 14.57 -12.61 16.73
CA ARG A 27 15.38 -11.69 17.55
C ARG A 27 15.82 -10.42 16.82
N PHE A 28 15.38 -10.22 15.58
CA PHE A 28 15.66 -8.95 14.89
C PHE A 28 14.77 -7.84 15.44
N ASP A 29 15.27 -6.60 15.37
CA ASP A 29 14.68 -5.40 15.99
C ASP A 29 13.16 -5.27 15.78
N LEU A 30 12.70 -5.33 14.52
CA LEU A 30 11.28 -5.20 14.19
C LEU A 30 10.40 -6.24 14.90
N ALA A 31 10.82 -7.50 14.99
CA ALA A 31 10.06 -8.54 15.68
C ALA A 31 10.03 -8.32 17.20
N MET A 32 11.11 -7.80 17.77
CA MET A 32 11.17 -7.46 19.19
C MET A 32 10.25 -6.28 19.52
N ARG A 33 10.28 -5.21 18.72
CA ARG A 33 9.37 -4.07 18.86
C ARG A 33 7.92 -4.44 18.65
N LEU A 34 7.60 -5.29 17.68
CA LEU A 34 6.23 -5.74 17.42
C LEU A 34 5.61 -6.47 18.63
N ARG A 35 6.42 -7.19 19.42
CA ARG A 35 5.98 -7.86 20.65
C ARG A 35 5.91 -6.94 21.86
N SER A 36 6.42 -5.71 21.76
CA SER A 36 6.26 -4.71 22.82
C SER A 36 4.82 -4.18 22.86
N ARG A 37 4.43 -3.56 23.98
CA ARG A 37 3.11 -2.92 24.10
C ARG A 37 2.89 -1.77 23.11
N THR A 38 3.97 -1.12 22.67
CA THR A 38 3.92 0.00 21.72
C THR A 38 3.64 -0.44 20.29
N GLY A 39 3.99 -1.69 19.94
CA GLY A 39 3.88 -2.19 18.58
C GLY A 39 4.87 -1.52 17.61
N VAL A 40 4.54 -1.58 16.32
CA VAL A 40 5.35 -1.02 15.21
C VAL A 40 4.45 -0.33 14.20
N ALA A 41 4.99 0.57 13.40
CA ALA A 41 4.21 1.20 12.34
C ALA A 41 3.72 0.16 11.32
N LEU A 42 2.45 0.28 10.90
CA LEU A 42 1.83 -0.60 9.91
C LEU A 42 2.64 -0.68 8.61
N GLY A 43 3.10 0.47 8.12
CA GLY A 43 3.92 0.57 6.92
C GLY A 43 5.26 -0.17 7.05
N GLU A 44 5.84 -0.20 8.25
CA GLU A 44 7.07 -0.92 8.55
C GLU A 44 6.84 -2.43 8.54
N ALA A 45 5.81 -2.91 9.24
CA ALA A 45 5.43 -4.32 9.26
C ALA A 45 5.12 -4.84 7.84
N PHE A 46 4.33 -4.09 7.06
CA PHE A 46 3.97 -4.49 5.69
C PHE A 46 5.17 -4.41 4.72
N SER A 47 6.09 -3.47 4.93
CA SER A 47 7.37 -3.40 4.21
C SER A 47 8.26 -4.63 4.44
N PHE A 48 8.19 -5.24 5.63
CA PHE A 48 8.84 -6.52 5.91
C PHE A 48 8.10 -7.67 5.22
N ILE A 49 6.78 -7.77 5.42
CA ILE A 49 5.94 -8.89 4.93
C ILE A 49 5.88 -8.96 3.40
N SER A 50 5.77 -7.83 2.72
CA SER A 50 5.62 -7.75 1.25
C SER A 50 6.92 -7.34 0.53
N GLY A 51 7.94 -6.88 1.27
CA GLY A 51 9.24 -6.55 0.72
C GLY A 51 9.18 -5.42 -0.30
N LEU A 52 9.83 -5.59 -1.45
CA LEU A 52 10.02 -4.54 -2.43
C LEU A 52 8.71 -3.90 -2.91
N TYR A 53 7.64 -4.68 -3.05
CA TYR A 53 6.39 -4.14 -3.56
C TYR A 53 5.79 -3.12 -2.59
N PHE A 54 5.63 -3.49 -1.31
CA PHE A 54 5.09 -2.56 -0.33
C PHE A 54 6.06 -1.43 0.01
N ARG A 55 7.37 -1.69 0.09
CA ARG A 55 8.37 -0.63 0.25
C ARG A 55 8.30 0.41 -0.86
N GLY A 56 8.11 -0.02 -2.11
CA GLY A 56 7.95 0.89 -3.24
C GLY A 56 6.69 1.74 -3.11
N LYS A 57 5.56 1.15 -2.70
CA LYS A 57 4.31 1.90 -2.45
C LYS A 57 4.48 2.93 -1.35
N LEU A 58 5.06 2.53 -0.22
CA LEU A 58 5.26 3.41 0.93
C LEU A 58 6.21 4.57 0.59
N ALA A 59 7.38 4.28 0.04
CA ALA A 59 8.34 5.32 -0.34
C ALA A 59 7.75 6.31 -1.35
N TYR A 60 7.01 5.80 -2.34
CA TYR A 60 6.39 6.64 -3.36
C TYR A 60 5.25 7.49 -2.79
N ALA A 61 4.40 6.92 -1.94
CA ALA A 61 3.34 7.68 -1.29
C ALA A 61 3.91 8.81 -0.42
N LEU A 62 4.93 8.52 0.39
CA LEU A 62 5.57 9.53 1.25
C LEU A 62 6.28 10.64 0.48
N GLU A 63 6.83 10.34 -0.71
CA GLU A 63 7.50 11.32 -1.56
C GLU A 63 6.52 12.27 -2.26
N PHE A 64 5.42 11.73 -2.80
CA PHE A 64 4.55 12.46 -3.72
C PHE A 64 3.20 12.88 -3.12
N ALA A 65 2.91 12.49 -1.88
CA ALA A 65 1.68 12.89 -1.19
C ALA A 65 1.64 14.40 -0.96
N ARG A 66 0.43 14.97 -1.06
CA ARG A 66 0.14 16.37 -0.77
C ARG A 66 -1.21 16.43 -0.06
N PRO A 67 -1.32 15.92 1.18
CA PRO A 67 -2.59 15.94 1.89
C PRO A 67 -3.11 17.39 2.03
N PRO A 68 -4.43 17.62 1.92
CA PRO A 68 -5.01 18.97 1.90
C PRO A 68 -4.76 19.75 3.20
N GLU A 69 -4.74 19.07 4.34
CA GLU A 69 -4.36 19.64 5.64
C GLU A 69 -3.48 18.63 6.39
N PRO A 70 -2.17 18.88 6.57
CA PRO A 70 -1.26 17.95 7.24
C PRO A 70 -1.59 17.70 8.73
N ASP A 71 -2.34 18.61 9.35
CA ASP A 71 -2.71 18.56 10.77
C ASP A 71 -3.93 17.68 11.06
N LEU A 72 -4.61 17.16 10.02
CA LEU A 72 -5.77 16.30 10.19
C LEU A 72 -5.38 14.84 10.53
N PRO A 73 -6.05 14.19 11.50
CA PRO A 73 -5.60 12.92 12.07
C PRO A 73 -5.63 11.73 11.10
N LEU A 74 -6.55 11.72 10.12
CA LEU A 74 -6.72 10.59 9.21
C LEU A 74 -5.76 10.69 8.02
N THR A 75 -5.52 11.88 7.49
CA THR A 75 -4.69 12.06 6.30
C THR A 75 -3.20 12.08 6.58
N ALA A 76 -2.72 12.51 7.76
CA ALA A 76 -1.33 12.40 8.22
C ALA A 76 -0.27 12.62 7.09
N SER A 77 0.51 11.59 6.74
CA SER A 77 1.53 11.64 5.68
C SER A 77 0.97 11.57 4.25
N GLY A 78 -0.34 11.45 4.09
CA GLY A 78 -1.06 11.15 2.86
C GLY A 78 -0.93 9.70 2.40
N ALA A 79 -0.30 8.81 3.18
CA ALA A 79 -0.14 7.39 2.87
C ALA A 79 -1.08 6.50 3.71
N LEU A 80 -2.17 6.02 3.12
CA LEU A 80 -3.18 5.21 3.78
C LEU A 80 -3.12 3.76 3.31
N VAL A 81 -2.99 2.83 4.24
CA VAL A 81 -2.95 1.39 3.98
C VAL A 81 -4.36 0.82 4.07
N ILE A 82 -4.77 0.09 3.03
CA ILE A 82 -5.96 -0.77 3.07
C ILE A 82 -5.62 -1.97 3.95
N THR A 83 -6.33 -2.16 5.05
CA THR A 83 -6.13 -3.28 5.98
C THR A 83 -7.23 -4.35 5.83
N PRO A 84 -6.95 -5.64 6.10
CA PRO A 84 -7.95 -6.70 5.98
C PRO A 84 -9.14 -6.61 6.95
N THR A 85 -8.99 -5.95 8.11
CA THR A 85 -10.05 -5.93 9.15
C THR A 85 -10.40 -4.55 9.70
N ALA A 86 -9.61 -3.52 9.42
CA ALA A 86 -9.77 -2.19 10.03
C ALA A 86 -10.00 -1.07 8.99
N GLY A 87 -10.17 -1.40 7.71
CA GLY A 87 -10.35 -0.42 6.64
C GLY A 87 -9.05 0.35 6.34
N LEU A 88 -9.16 1.64 6.05
CA LEU A 88 -8.02 2.53 5.79
C LEU A 88 -7.36 2.96 7.11
N ARG A 89 -6.03 2.86 7.18
CA ARG A 89 -5.21 3.33 8.30
C ARG A 89 -3.96 4.03 7.79
N ALA A 90 -3.57 5.13 8.41
CA ALA A 90 -2.29 5.79 8.10
C ALA A 90 -1.12 4.81 8.23
N ALA A 91 -0.13 4.91 7.37
CA ALA A 91 1.02 4.00 7.36
C ALA A 91 1.81 4.02 8.67
N GLU A 92 1.73 5.12 9.43
CA GLU A 92 2.38 5.35 10.71
C GLU A 92 1.58 4.77 11.88
N THR A 93 0.34 4.33 11.65
CA THR A 93 -0.52 3.72 12.67
C THR A 93 0.21 2.56 13.34
N ALA A 94 0.36 2.63 14.66
CA ALA A 94 0.93 1.55 15.44
C ALA A 94 0.04 0.31 15.38
N VAL A 95 0.64 -0.85 15.10
CA VAL A 95 -0.02 -2.15 15.09
C VAL A 95 0.71 -3.14 15.98
N THR A 96 -0.07 -4.00 16.62
CA THR A 96 0.41 -5.06 17.50
C THR A 96 0.45 -6.40 16.78
N LEU A 97 1.09 -7.40 17.39
CA LEU A 97 1.07 -8.77 16.89
C LEU A 97 -0.36 -9.32 16.77
N GLU A 98 -1.24 -8.99 17.73
CA GLU A 98 -2.65 -9.36 17.71
C GLU A 98 -3.37 -8.80 16.48
N ALA A 99 -3.16 -7.51 16.17
CA ALA A 99 -3.75 -6.89 14.98
C ALA A 99 -3.28 -7.57 13.68
N LEU A 100 -1.99 -7.90 13.58
CA LEU A 100 -1.45 -8.59 12.41
C LEU A 100 -1.95 -10.04 12.29
N HIS A 101 -2.21 -10.73 13.40
CA HIS A 101 -2.89 -12.02 13.39
C HIS A 101 -4.34 -11.91 12.92
N ALA A 102 -5.08 -10.89 13.38
CA ALA A 102 -6.42 -10.61 12.89
C ALA A 102 -6.43 -10.36 11.38
N PHE A 103 -5.44 -9.63 10.86
CA PHE A 103 -5.26 -9.41 9.42
C PHE A 103 -5.03 -10.71 8.64
N ALA A 104 -4.33 -11.68 9.23
CA ALA A 104 -4.08 -12.96 8.58
C ALA A 104 -5.34 -13.86 8.51
N GLY A 105 -6.34 -13.61 9.36
CA GLY A 105 -7.56 -14.41 9.47
C GLY A 105 -8.74 -13.95 8.60
N VAL A 106 -8.60 -12.86 7.86
CA VAL A 106 -9.66 -12.32 6.99
C VAL A 106 -9.18 -12.21 5.56
N ASP A 107 -9.95 -12.80 4.65
CA ASP A 107 -9.69 -12.72 3.24
C ASP A 107 -10.03 -11.33 2.69
N ILE A 108 -9.17 -10.84 1.80
CA ILE A 108 -9.38 -9.58 1.11
C ILE A 108 -10.34 -9.84 -0.07
N ALA A 109 -11.63 -9.87 0.23
CA ALA A 109 -12.71 -10.20 -0.69
C ALA A 109 -13.87 -9.20 -0.56
N ALA A 110 -14.36 -8.70 -1.69
CA ALA A 110 -15.33 -7.60 -1.74
C ALA A 110 -16.72 -7.97 -1.15
N ASP A 111 -17.00 -9.27 -1.07
CA ASP A 111 -18.22 -9.90 -0.55
C ASP A 111 -18.12 -10.33 0.92
N ASP A 112 -16.92 -10.32 1.52
CA ASP A 112 -16.76 -10.59 2.96
C ASP A 112 -17.12 -9.33 3.77
N PRO A 113 -18.20 -9.34 4.58
CA PRO A 113 -18.61 -8.16 5.34
C PRO A 113 -17.56 -7.70 6.36
N ARG A 114 -16.71 -8.60 6.87
CA ARG A 114 -15.65 -8.30 7.84
C ARG A 114 -14.55 -7.43 7.22
N TYR A 115 -14.38 -7.52 5.91
CA TYR A 115 -13.46 -6.69 5.13
C TYR A 115 -14.16 -5.48 4.52
N ARG A 116 -15.30 -5.70 3.84
CA ARG A 116 -16.03 -4.69 3.07
C ARG A 116 -16.52 -3.53 3.95
N THR A 117 -17.13 -3.86 5.09
CA THR A 117 -17.76 -2.86 5.98
C THR A 117 -16.76 -1.84 6.51
N PRO A 118 -15.64 -2.25 7.16
CA PRO A 118 -14.67 -1.28 7.66
C PRO A 118 -13.97 -0.52 6.53
N LEU A 119 -13.71 -1.15 5.38
CA LEU A 119 -13.12 -0.45 4.23
C LEU A 119 -14.05 0.64 3.68
N ARG A 120 -15.34 0.34 3.47
CA ARG A 120 -16.31 1.32 2.99
C ARG A 120 -16.47 2.48 3.98
N ALA A 121 -16.62 2.17 5.27
CA ALA A 121 -16.83 3.20 6.30
C ALA A 121 -15.63 4.17 6.38
N SER A 122 -14.41 3.63 6.42
CA SER A 122 -13.20 4.46 6.45
C SER A 122 -12.92 5.19 5.13
N ALA A 123 -13.29 4.62 3.99
CA ALA A 123 -13.23 5.30 2.70
C ALA A 123 -14.21 6.48 2.65
N ALA A 124 -15.43 6.32 3.17
CA ALA A 124 -16.41 7.41 3.24
C ALA A 124 -15.92 8.55 4.16
N ALA A 125 -15.40 8.21 5.34
CA ALA A 125 -14.80 9.19 6.24
C ALA A 125 -13.63 9.93 5.58
N LEU A 126 -12.77 9.23 4.83
CA LEU A 126 -11.71 9.87 4.07
C LEU A 126 -12.27 10.81 3.00
N ALA A 127 -13.30 10.40 2.27
CA ALA A 127 -13.91 11.22 1.21
C ALA A 127 -14.51 12.52 1.75
N GLU A 128 -15.11 12.49 2.94
CA GLU A 128 -15.58 13.67 3.67
C GLU A 128 -14.41 14.57 4.07
N GLU A 129 -13.35 13.99 4.66
CA GLU A 129 -12.20 14.75 5.16
C GLU A 129 -11.41 15.44 4.05
N VAL A 130 -11.13 14.76 2.94
CA VAL A 130 -10.28 15.31 1.87
C VAL A 130 -11.03 16.23 0.90
N GLY A 131 -12.35 16.38 1.06
CA GLY A 131 -13.20 17.16 0.16
C GLY A 131 -13.23 16.59 -1.27
N THR A 132 -13.74 17.38 -2.23
CA THR A 132 -13.91 16.98 -3.65
C THR A 132 -12.66 17.19 -4.50
N GLU A 133 -11.82 18.15 -4.13
CA GLU A 133 -10.65 18.58 -4.92
C GLU A 133 -9.40 17.71 -4.72
N CYS A 134 -9.39 16.85 -3.70
CA CYS A 134 -8.28 15.95 -3.44
C CYS A 134 -8.37 14.70 -4.32
N GLU A 135 -7.26 14.37 -4.97
CA GLU A 135 -7.13 13.13 -5.73
C GLU A 135 -6.80 11.95 -4.82
N VAL A 136 -7.43 10.80 -5.10
CA VAL A 136 -7.23 9.57 -4.34
C VAL A 136 -6.59 8.51 -5.23
N VAL A 137 -5.31 8.25 -5.05
CA VAL A 137 -4.53 7.37 -5.94
C VAL A 137 -4.31 5.99 -5.31
N LEU A 138 -4.82 4.95 -5.97
CA LEU A 138 -4.64 3.55 -5.55
C LEU A 138 -3.31 2.98 -6.06
N LEU A 139 -2.37 2.78 -5.13
CA LEU A 139 -1.15 2.01 -5.35
C LEU A 139 -1.43 0.53 -5.08
N GLY A 140 -2.14 -0.10 -6.01
CA GLY A 140 -2.57 -1.49 -5.90
C GLY A 140 -2.73 -2.18 -7.25
N SER A 141 -3.13 -3.45 -7.22
CA SER A 141 -3.67 -4.11 -8.42
C SER A 141 -5.09 -3.64 -8.67
N VAL A 142 -5.33 -3.00 -9.80
CA VAL A 142 -6.69 -2.68 -10.27
C VAL A 142 -7.34 -3.85 -11.03
N ALA A 143 -6.60 -4.94 -11.25
CA ALA A 143 -7.05 -6.09 -12.02
C ALA A 143 -8.10 -6.97 -11.30
N SER A 144 -8.25 -6.83 -9.98
CA SER A 144 -9.20 -7.62 -9.19
C SER A 144 -10.19 -6.73 -8.45
N ALA A 145 -11.46 -7.12 -8.43
CA ALA A 145 -12.58 -6.45 -7.75
C ALA A 145 -12.35 -6.14 -6.24
N LYS A 146 -11.55 -6.96 -5.56
CA LYS A 146 -11.24 -6.97 -4.12
C LYS A 146 -11.51 -5.67 -3.34
N TYR A 147 -10.66 -4.66 -3.50
CA TYR A 147 -10.87 -3.31 -2.94
C TYR A 147 -11.41 -2.33 -3.97
N VAL A 148 -11.20 -2.62 -5.25
CA VAL A 148 -11.52 -1.68 -6.34
C VAL A 148 -13.00 -1.33 -6.34
N ASP A 149 -13.87 -2.33 -6.20
CA ASP A 149 -15.31 -2.10 -6.28
C ASP A 149 -15.81 -1.32 -5.05
N VAL A 150 -15.31 -1.66 -3.86
CA VAL A 150 -15.63 -0.93 -2.61
C VAL A 150 -15.19 0.53 -2.68
N LEU A 151 -14.01 0.79 -3.24
CA LEU A 151 -13.46 2.13 -3.36
C LEU A 151 -14.16 2.95 -4.46
N LEU A 152 -14.54 2.32 -5.58
CA LEU A 152 -15.29 2.98 -6.65
C LEU A 152 -16.66 3.45 -6.20
N GLU A 153 -17.34 2.70 -5.33
CA GLU A 153 -18.62 3.13 -4.75
C GLU A 153 -18.53 4.44 -3.94
N VAL A 154 -17.33 4.79 -3.46
CA VAL A 154 -17.11 5.97 -2.62
C VAL A 154 -16.47 7.12 -3.41
N PHE A 155 -15.41 6.83 -4.16
CA PHE A 155 -14.60 7.85 -4.82
C PHE A 155 -14.96 8.06 -6.30
N ASP A 156 -15.65 7.11 -6.92
CA ASP A 156 -16.05 7.12 -8.32
C ASP A 156 -14.92 7.56 -9.28
N GLU A 157 -15.10 8.65 -10.03
CA GLU A 157 -14.12 9.16 -10.99
C GLU A 157 -12.83 9.68 -10.35
N ARG A 158 -12.86 9.99 -9.05
CA ARG A 158 -11.70 10.48 -8.29
C ARG A 158 -10.76 9.36 -7.84
N LEU A 159 -11.18 8.10 -7.97
CA LEU A 159 -10.29 6.97 -7.72
C LEU A 159 -9.36 6.82 -8.92
N LEU A 160 -8.11 7.21 -8.74
CA LEU A 160 -7.08 7.13 -9.77
C LEU A 160 -6.15 5.95 -9.52
N PHE A 161 -5.40 5.54 -10.54
CA PHE A 161 -4.29 4.59 -10.40
C PHE A 161 -3.16 4.91 -11.39
N PRO A 162 -1.92 4.46 -11.13
CA PRO A 162 -0.83 4.68 -12.08
C PRO A 162 -1.04 3.87 -13.36
N ARG A 163 -1.11 4.56 -14.51
CA ARG A 163 -1.30 3.93 -15.83
C ARG A 163 -0.26 2.83 -16.08
N ASP A 164 0.98 3.08 -15.68
CA ASP A 164 2.09 2.15 -15.87
C ASP A 164 2.01 0.87 -15.03
N PHE A 165 1.00 0.70 -14.16
CA PHE A 165 0.78 -0.55 -13.45
C PHE A 165 0.18 -1.64 -14.34
N VAL A 166 -0.50 -1.29 -15.43
CA VAL A 166 -1.18 -2.26 -16.30
C VAL A 166 -0.15 -3.26 -16.85
N GLY A 167 -0.46 -4.55 -16.71
CA GLY A 167 0.41 -5.65 -17.15
C GLY A 167 1.67 -5.88 -16.29
N ARG A 168 1.90 -5.11 -15.22
CA ARG A 168 3.05 -5.31 -14.31
C ARG A 168 2.69 -6.17 -13.10
N GLY A 169 3.55 -7.15 -12.81
CA GLY A 169 3.49 -7.89 -11.54
C GLY A 169 4.03 -7.06 -10.36
N ASP A 170 3.71 -7.46 -9.13
CA ASP A 170 4.02 -6.81 -7.85
C ASP A 170 5.45 -6.26 -7.76
N MET A 171 6.44 -7.12 -8.00
CA MET A 171 7.85 -6.72 -7.88
C MET A 171 8.27 -5.68 -8.94
N SER A 172 7.71 -5.77 -10.16
CA SER A 172 7.97 -4.76 -11.19
C SER A 172 7.31 -3.43 -10.85
N ARG A 173 6.17 -3.42 -10.17
CA ARG A 173 5.52 -2.19 -9.69
C ARG A 173 6.32 -1.56 -8.56
N GLY A 174 6.73 -2.35 -7.56
CA GLY A 174 7.60 -1.88 -6.48
C GLY A 174 8.90 -1.26 -6.98
N GLY A 175 9.57 -1.93 -7.94
CA GLY A 175 10.79 -1.42 -8.55
C GLY A 175 10.60 -0.17 -9.43
N LEU A 176 9.42 0.00 -10.04
CA LEU A 176 9.08 1.21 -10.79
C LEU A 176 8.93 2.39 -9.83
N LEU A 177 8.13 2.22 -8.79
CA LEU A 177 7.86 3.24 -7.77
C LEU A 177 9.15 3.75 -7.12
N LEU A 178 10.07 2.86 -6.75
CA LEU A 178 11.36 3.26 -6.17
C LEU A 178 12.27 4.02 -7.17
N ARG A 179 12.15 3.77 -8.47
CA ARG A 179 12.89 4.53 -9.49
C ARG A 179 12.32 5.92 -9.66
N CYS A 180 11.00 6.04 -9.65
CA CYS A 180 10.29 7.32 -9.67
C CYS A 180 10.73 8.19 -8.48
N VAL A 181 10.70 7.64 -7.26
CA VAL A 181 11.21 8.34 -6.06
C VAL A 181 12.67 8.77 -6.25
N ARG A 182 13.54 7.86 -6.71
CA ARG A 182 14.96 8.19 -6.94
C ARG A 182 15.17 9.29 -8.01
N ALA A 183 14.27 9.38 -8.99
CA ALA A 183 14.33 10.36 -10.07
C ALA A 183 13.59 11.68 -9.72
N GLY A 184 12.80 11.71 -8.64
CA GLY A 184 11.87 12.81 -8.37
C GLY A 184 10.75 12.93 -9.41
N GLU A 185 10.44 11.83 -10.11
CA GLU A 185 9.48 11.82 -11.23
C GLU A 185 8.21 11.08 -10.84
N GLU A 186 7.12 11.82 -10.71
CA GLU A 186 5.80 11.25 -10.42
C GLU A 186 5.18 10.59 -11.66
N LEU A 187 4.51 9.44 -11.46
CA LEU A 187 3.79 8.71 -12.50
C LEU A 187 2.52 9.46 -12.95
N ILE A 188 2.09 9.15 -14.17
CA ILE A 188 0.80 9.59 -14.71
C ILE A 188 -0.31 8.69 -14.17
N TYR A 189 -1.36 9.31 -13.66
CA TYR A 189 -2.55 8.62 -13.15
C TYR A 189 -3.72 8.73 -14.12
N GLU A 190 -4.55 7.70 -14.15
CA GLU A 190 -5.81 7.66 -14.91
C GLU A 190 -6.95 7.17 -13.99
N PRO A 191 -8.21 7.54 -14.25
CA PRO A 191 -9.35 7.05 -13.48
C PRO A 191 -9.46 5.53 -13.53
N VAL A 192 -9.79 4.90 -12.40
CA VAL A 192 -10.05 3.45 -12.34
C VAL A 192 -11.37 3.11 -13.02
N LYS A 193 -12.35 4.03 -12.98
CA LYS A 193 -13.63 3.92 -13.69
C LYS A 193 -13.38 3.89 -15.20
N GLY A 194 -13.90 2.87 -15.88
CA GLY A 194 -13.75 2.71 -17.33
C GLY A 194 -12.36 2.31 -17.83
N ALA A 195 -11.35 2.20 -16.96
CA ALA A 195 -10.00 1.83 -17.38
C ALA A 195 -9.89 0.37 -17.83
N VAL A 196 -9.01 0.13 -18.80
CA VAL A 196 -8.58 -1.21 -19.21
C VAL A 196 -7.66 -1.78 -18.13
N ARG A 197 -8.22 -2.66 -17.27
CA ARG A 197 -7.53 -3.23 -16.09
C ARG A 197 -6.55 -4.36 -16.41
N HIS A 198 -6.58 -4.88 -17.64
CA HIS A 198 -5.71 -5.95 -18.13
C HIS A 198 -5.01 -5.52 -19.42
N GLY A 199 -3.71 -5.74 -19.53
CA GLY A 199 -2.97 -5.33 -20.73
C GLY A 199 -1.68 -6.11 -20.93
N ARG A 200 -1.04 -5.88 -22.09
CA ARG A 200 0.21 -6.53 -22.46
C ARG A 200 1.29 -6.18 -21.42
N ARG A 201 2.02 -7.20 -20.98
CA ARG A 201 3.15 -7.04 -20.05
C ARG A 201 4.16 -6.04 -20.62
N PRO A 202 4.44 -4.91 -19.93
CA PRO A 202 5.41 -3.94 -20.42
C PRO A 202 6.85 -4.46 -20.29
N PRO A 203 7.84 -3.81 -20.93
CA PRO A 203 9.23 -4.20 -20.85
C PRO A 203 9.73 -4.30 -19.40
N LYS A 204 10.67 -5.24 -19.17
CA LYS A 204 11.35 -5.37 -17.88
C LYS A 204 12.09 -4.07 -17.56
N LEU A 205 12.09 -3.69 -16.28
CA LEU A 205 12.88 -2.55 -15.82
C LEU A 205 14.36 -2.83 -16.06
N VAL A 206 15.06 -1.89 -16.70
CA VAL A 206 16.49 -2.01 -17.01
C VAL A 206 17.29 -2.17 -15.71
N PRO A 207 18.10 -3.22 -15.52
CA PRO A 207 18.86 -3.41 -14.29
C PRO A 207 19.69 -2.18 -13.90
N ILE A 208 19.64 -1.78 -12.63
CA ILE A 208 20.50 -0.71 -12.14
C ILE A 208 21.91 -1.30 -11.96
N LYS A 209 22.86 -0.82 -12.78
CA LYS A 209 24.27 -1.23 -12.68
C LYS A 209 24.81 -0.84 -11.29
N GLY A 210 25.46 -1.78 -10.60
CA GLY A 210 26.13 -1.55 -9.31
C GLY A 210 25.55 -2.28 -8.10
N ILE A 211 24.25 -2.60 -8.08
CA ILE A 211 23.60 -3.20 -6.88
C ILE A 211 23.87 -4.72 -6.75
N MET A 212 24.16 -5.42 -7.85
CA MET A 212 24.40 -6.88 -7.84
C MET A 212 25.86 -7.31 -7.59
N ARG A 213 26.82 -6.37 -7.46
CA ARG A 213 28.24 -6.75 -7.36
C ARG A 213 28.68 -7.26 -5.99
N ASP A 214 27.92 -6.98 -4.93
CA ASP A 214 28.33 -7.35 -3.56
C ASP A 214 27.82 -8.71 -3.07
N VAL A 215 26.85 -9.32 -3.75
CA VAL A 215 26.33 -10.64 -3.34
C VAL A 215 27.27 -11.79 -3.76
N LYS A 216 28.18 -11.57 -4.70
CA LYS A 216 29.13 -12.59 -5.19
C LYS A 216 30.52 -12.55 -4.53
N ARG A 217 30.76 -11.68 -3.55
CA ARG A 217 32.05 -11.58 -2.83
C ARG A 217 32.03 -12.11 -1.40
N ARG A 218 30.93 -12.74 -0.97
CA ARG A 218 30.84 -13.45 0.31
C ARG A 218 30.30 -14.86 0.06
N SER A 219 31.17 -15.72 -0.42
CA SER A 219 31.03 -17.18 -0.46
C SER A 219 32.40 -17.77 -0.23
#